data_AF-A0A4R0R960-F1
#
_entry.id   AF-A0A4R0R960-F1
#
_cell.length_a   1.000
_cell.length_b   1.000
_cell.length_c   1.000
_cell.angle_alpha   90.00
_cell.angle_beta   90.00
_cell.angle_gamma   90.00
#
_symmetry.space_group_name_H-M   'P 1'
#
loop_
_entity.id
_entity.type
_entity.pdbx_description
1 polymer ?
#
loop_
_entity_poly.entity_id
_entity_poly.type
_entity_poly.pdbx_seq_one_letter_code
_entity_poly.pdbx_strand_id
1 'polypeptide(L)'
;MAVHPKTKAEPVEPTIPKPPRKSKDALEKDRQGALKSITEFRRATAWEVHRWPLTKFVLEERVKVHLPRSFRQRSGEEVKPVYAGVDLNQFVHNYYMEMIDVVSSPPSDANFVTEENIRARRHEFLGPDPRVVGYSYDNFGEIHIKWWDKFLQEQWMDREKWTFELMLSEDEQWVAADLH
;
A
#
# COMPACT_ATOMS: atom_id res chain seq x y z
N MET A 1 -13.97 59.03 54.66
CA MET A 1 -12.95 58.71 53.63
C MET A 1 -12.96 57.20 53.45
N ALA A 2 -13.64 56.69 52.42
CA ALA A 2 -13.71 55.26 52.13
C ALA A 2 -12.61 54.90 51.13
N VAL A 3 -11.74 53.96 51.50
CA VAL A 3 -10.62 53.48 50.70
C VAL A 3 -11.10 52.30 49.87
N HIS A 4 -11.14 52.46 48.53
CA HIS A 4 -11.43 51.36 47.62
C HIS A 4 -10.22 50.40 47.52
N PRO A 5 -10.42 49.08 47.58
CA PRO A 5 -9.34 48.12 47.36
C PRO A 5 -8.99 48.03 45.87
N LYS A 6 -7.69 48.10 45.57
CA LYS A 6 -7.14 47.92 44.21
C LYS A 6 -7.32 46.47 43.75
N THR A 7 -8.08 46.28 42.69
CA THR A 7 -8.21 45.03 41.94
C THR A 7 -6.85 44.62 41.37
N LYS A 8 -6.36 43.44 41.74
CA LYS A 8 -5.18 42.82 41.10
C LYS A 8 -5.57 42.41 39.67
N ALA A 9 -4.84 42.90 38.68
CA ALA A 9 -4.95 42.45 37.30
C ALA A 9 -4.45 41.01 37.19
N GLU A 10 -5.22 40.16 36.52
CA GLU A 10 -4.82 38.79 36.16
C GLU A 10 -3.64 38.82 35.17
N PRO A 11 -2.71 37.84 35.23
CA PRO A 11 -1.62 37.74 34.28
C PRO A 11 -2.17 37.37 32.90
N VAL A 12 -1.94 38.24 31.91
CA VAL A 12 -2.19 37.94 30.50
C VAL A 12 -1.21 36.84 30.09
N GLU A 13 -1.72 35.64 29.80
CA GLU A 13 -0.92 34.55 29.24
C GLU A 13 -0.25 35.01 27.94
N PRO A 14 1.06 34.76 27.75
CA PRO A 14 1.75 35.11 26.52
C PRO A 14 1.16 34.27 25.37
N THR A 15 0.37 34.92 24.50
CA THR A 15 -0.07 34.35 23.23
C THR A 15 1.16 33.97 22.41
N ILE A 16 1.45 32.68 22.32
CA ILE A 16 2.49 32.13 21.46
C ILE A 16 2.18 32.56 20.01
N PRO A 17 3.11 33.24 19.32
CA PRO A 17 2.89 33.63 17.93
C PRO A 17 2.72 32.36 17.09
N LYS A 18 1.60 32.28 16.36
CA LYS A 18 1.38 31.19 15.41
C LYS A 18 2.53 31.20 14.39
N PRO A 19 3.11 30.03 14.06
CA PRO A 19 4.18 29.97 13.08
C PRO A 19 3.71 30.56 11.74
N PRO A 20 4.62 31.21 10.99
CA PRO A 20 4.27 31.79 9.70
C PRO A 20 3.79 30.69 8.75
N ARG A 21 2.58 30.88 8.18
CA ARG A 21 2.03 29.98 7.16
C ARG A 21 2.98 29.97 5.96
N LYS A 22 3.47 28.79 5.59
CA LYS A 22 4.28 28.59 4.37
C LYS A 22 3.54 29.12 3.14
N SER A 23 4.29 29.64 2.16
CA SER A 23 3.70 30.01 0.87
C SER A 23 3.17 28.77 0.13
N LYS A 24 2.22 28.96 -0.78
CA LYS A 24 1.66 27.85 -1.58
C LYS A 24 2.75 27.11 -2.35
N ASP A 25 3.72 27.82 -2.91
CA ASP A 25 4.81 27.24 -3.68
C ASP A 25 5.75 26.41 -2.80
N ALA A 26 6.02 26.88 -1.57
CA ALA A 26 6.83 26.12 -0.61
C ALA A 26 6.09 24.84 -0.17
N LEU A 27 4.77 24.92 0.04
CA LEU A 27 3.95 23.77 0.40
C LEU A 27 3.91 22.72 -0.72
N GLU A 28 3.77 23.13 -1.98
CA GLU A 28 3.75 22.21 -3.11
C GLU A 28 5.12 21.55 -3.34
N LYS A 29 6.22 22.29 -3.14
CA LYS A 29 7.57 21.71 -3.20
C LYS A 29 7.78 20.66 -2.10
N ASP A 30 7.35 20.97 -0.88
CA ASP A 30 7.40 20.02 0.24
C ASP A 30 6.55 18.77 -0.05
N ARG A 31 5.36 18.94 -0.62
CA ARG A 31 4.48 17.84 -1.04
C ARG A 31 5.16 16.94 -2.07
N GLN A 32 5.78 17.51 -3.11
CA GLN A 32 6.48 16.73 -4.13
C GLN A 32 7.68 15.97 -3.57
N GLY A 33 8.44 16.60 -2.66
CA GLY A 33 9.54 15.93 -1.96
C GLY A 33 9.05 14.75 -1.11
N ALA A 34 7.97 14.95 -0.36
CA ALA A 34 7.33 13.90 0.42
C ALA A 34 6.80 12.76 -0.48
N LEU A 35 6.19 13.10 -1.62
CA LEU A 35 5.61 12.12 -2.54
C LEU A 35 6.70 11.20 -3.08
N LYS A 36 7.83 11.78 -3.50
CA LYS A 36 8.99 11.03 -3.95
C LYS A 36 9.53 10.13 -2.84
N SER A 37 9.71 10.67 -1.64
CA SER A 37 10.31 9.96 -0.50
C SER A 37 9.44 8.78 -0.06
N ILE A 38 8.12 8.96 0.01
CA ILE A 38 7.17 7.90 0.36
C ILE A 38 7.10 6.85 -0.75
N THR A 39 7.12 7.27 -2.03
CA THR A 39 7.14 6.33 -3.16
C THR A 39 8.40 5.47 -3.12
N GLU A 40 9.58 6.07 -2.92
CA GLU A 40 10.85 5.36 -2.82
C GLU A 40 10.86 4.41 -1.62
N PHE A 41 10.36 4.84 -0.47
CA PHE A 41 10.23 3.99 0.71
C PHE A 41 9.31 2.79 0.47
N ARG A 42 8.13 3.00 -0.13
CA ARG A 42 7.19 1.92 -0.50
C ARG A 42 7.85 0.91 -1.46
N ARG A 43 8.58 1.39 -2.47
CA ARG A 43 9.32 0.51 -3.40
C ARG A 43 10.47 -0.23 -2.72
N ALA A 44 11.16 0.40 -1.78
CA ALA A 44 12.26 -0.20 -1.04
C ALA A 44 11.80 -1.27 -0.04
N THR A 45 10.58 -1.12 0.50
CA THR A 45 9.98 -2.07 1.46
C THR A 45 9.18 -3.19 0.77
N ALA A 46 8.90 -3.05 -0.53
CA ALA A 46 8.19 -4.05 -1.30
C ALA A 46 9.00 -5.36 -1.40
N TRP A 47 8.40 -6.48 -0.98
CA TRP A 47 9.06 -7.78 -0.97
C TRP A 47 8.74 -8.60 -2.22
N GLU A 48 9.74 -9.36 -2.70
CA GLU A 48 9.65 -10.17 -3.91
C GLU A 48 8.78 -11.40 -3.69
N VAL A 49 7.75 -11.62 -4.52
CA VAL A 49 6.80 -12.73 -4.33
C VAL A 49 7.46 -14.10 -4.34
N HIS A 50 8.51 -14.25 -5.14
CA HIS A 50 9.24 -15.51 -5.30
C HIS A 50 10.24 -15.78 -4.15
N ARG A 51 10.36 -14.85 -3.18
CA ARG A 51 11.17 -15.02 -1.97
C ARG A 51 10.27 -15.10 -0.75
N TRP A 52 10.72 -15.87 0.24
CA TRP A 52 10.02 -15.98 1.51
C TRP A 52 9.91 -14.60 2.19
N PRO A 53 8.71 -14.18 2.63
CA PRO A 53 8.52 -12.88 3.26
C PRO A 53 9.20 -12.83 4.63
N LEU A 54 9.87 -11.71 4.93
CA LEU A 54 10.57 -11.50 6.21
C LEU A 54 9.69 -10.83 7.26
N THR A 55 8.72 -10.05 6.83
CA THR A 55 7.74 -9.38 7.70
C THR A 55 6.49 -10.24 7.81
N LYS A 56 5.78 -10.10 8.93
CA LYS A 56 4.49 -10.77 9.15
C LYS A 56 3.36 -9.76 9.04
N PHE A 57 2.23 -10.19 8.49
CA PHE A 57 0.97 -9.44 8.53
C PHE A 57 -0.11 -10.37 9.05
N VAL A 58 -0.27 -10.42 10.37
CA VAL A 58 -1.21 -11.35 11.01
C VAL A 58 -2.59 -10.73 11.00
N LEU A 59 -3.57 -11.45 10.45
CA LEU A 59 -4.95 -11.01 10.39
C LEU A 59 -5.60 -11.10 11.77
N GLU A 60 -6.36 -10.07 12.15
CA GLU A 60 -7.11 -10.06 13.41
C GLU A 60 -8.48 -10.74 13.28
N GLU A 61 -9.08 -10.68 12.10
CA GLU A 61 -10.40 -11.23 11.82
C GLU A 61 -10.41 -12.06 10.52
N ARG A 62 -11.55 -12.73 10.28
CA ARG A 62 -11.75 -13.47 9.03
C ARG A 62 -12.08 -12.50 7.92
N VAL A 63 -11.30 -12.54 6.85
CA VAL A 63 -11.42 -11.64 5.70
C VAL A 63 -11.41 -12.43 4.40
N LYS A 64 -11.86 -11.82 3.30
CA LYS A 64 -11.61 -12.33 1.96
C LYS A 64 -10.40 -11.63 1.37
N VAL A 65 -9.57 -12.37 0.65
CA VAL A 65 -8.38 -11.84 0.00
C VAL A 65 -8.52 -12.04 -1.50
N HIS A 66 -8.38 -10.94 -2.24
CA HIS A 66 -8.35 -10.90 -3.70
C HIS A 66 -6.96 -11.26 -4.20
N LEU A 67 -6.90 -12.29 -5.04
CA LEU A 67 -5.67 -12.87 -5.57
C LEU A 67 -5.71 -12.81 -7.11
N PRO A 68 -5.25 -11.71 -7.72
CA PRO A 68 -5.17 -11.58 -9.17
C PRO A 68 -4.41 -12.76 -9.80
N ARG A 69 -4.91 -13.24 -10.94
CA ARG A 69 -4.25 -14.32 -11.71
C ARG A 69 -3.21 -13.80 -12.68
N SER A 70 -3.24 -12.50 -12.97
CA SER A 70 -2.30 -11.86 -13.88
C SER A 70 -2.08 -10.39 -13.57
N PHE A 71 -1.10 -9.80 -14.26
CA PHE A 71 -0.80 -8.38 -14.21
C PHE A 71 -2.05 -7.56 -14.52
N ARG A 72 -2.44 -6.70 -13.57
CA ARG A 72 -3.68 -5.91 -13.61
C ARG A 72 -4.95 -6.75 -13.78
N GLN A 73 -4.94 -7.99 -13.26
CA GLN A 73 -6.13 -8.84 -13.17
C GLN A 73 -6.86 -9.03 -14.51
N ARG A 74 -6.13 -9.12 -15.63
CA ARG A 74 -6.69 -9.25 -16.97
C ARG A 74 -7.41 -10.58 -17.20
N SER A 75 -6.91 -11.66 -16.59
CA SER A 75 -7.49 -13.01 -16.63
C SER A 75 -8.32 -13.36 -15.40
N GLY A 76 -8.69 -12.34 -14.62
CA GLY A 76 -9.51 -12.49 -13.43
C GLY A 76 -8.71 -12.67 -12.13
N GLU A 77 -9.42 -13.10 -11.10
CA GLU A 77 -8.93 -13.22 -9.73
C GLU A 77 -9.50 -14.47 -9.06
N GLU A 78 -8.84 -14.92 -8.01
CA GLU A 78 -9.42 -15.82 -7.02
C GLU A 78 -9.68 -15.04 -5.73
N VAL A 79 -10.84 -15.25 -5.14
CA VAL A 79 -11.15 -14.68 -3.83
C VAL A 79 -11.15 -15.82 -2.81
N LYS A 80 -10.23 -15.76 -1.85
CA LYS A 80 -10.08 -16.82 -0.83
C LYS A 80 -10.40 -16.28 0.56
N PRO A 81 -11.22 -16.99 1.36
CA PRO A 81 -11.40 -16.64 2.76
C PRO A 81 -10.13 -17.00 3.55
N VAL A 82 -9.64 -16.06 4.35
CA VAL A 82 -8.51 -16.26 5.25
C VAL A 82 -8.97 -15.98 6.67
N TYR A 83 -8.63 -16.88 7.59
CA TYR A 83 -9.07 -16.81 8.98
C TYR A 83 -8.15 -15.92 9.82
N ALA A 84 -8.70 -15.43 10.93
CA ALA A 84 -7.93 -14.72 11.96
C ALA A 84 -6.71 -15.54 12.42
N GLY A 85 -5.63 -14.84 12.74
CA GLY A 85 -4.35 -15.41 13.17
C GLY A 85 -3.43 -15.90 12.04
N VAL A 86 -3.91 -15.93 10.79
CA VAL A 86 -3.07 -16.30 9.64
C VAL A 86 -2.16 -15.14 9.25
N ASP A 87 -0.89 -15.45 8.95
CA ASP A 87 0.05 -14.51 8.36
C ASP A 87 -0.22 -14.36 6.86
N LEU A 88 -0.75 -13.21 6.47
CA LEU A 88 -1.16 -12.90 5.11
C LEU A 88 0.01 -12.90 4.13
N ASN A 89 1.21 -12.46 4.55
CA ASN A 89 2.38 -12.47 3.69
C ASN A 89 2.74 -13.91 3.29
N GLN A 90 2.75 -14.83 4.25
CA GLN A 90 3.03 -16.25 3.98
C GLN A 90 1.92 -16.90 3.15
N PHE A 91 0.65 -16.57 3.43
CA PHE A 91 -0.48 -17.03 2.63
C PHE A 91 -0.34 -16.62 1.16
N VAL A 92 -0.05 -15.34 0.90
CA VAL A 92 0.13 -14.79 -0.46
C VAL A 92 1.34 -15.45 -1.14
N HIS A 93 2.48 -15.55 -0.46
CA HIS A 93 3.67 -16.24 -0.97
C HIS A 93 3.33 -17.68 -1.40
N ASN A 94 2.70 -18.46 -0.52
CA ASN A 94 2.39 -19.86 -0.80
C ASN A 94 1.42 -20.02 -1.97
N TYR A 95 0.40 -19.15 -2.07
CA TYR A 95 -0.51 -19.14 -3.20
C TYR A 95 0.25 -18.89 -4.51
N TYR A 96 1.11 -17.88 -4.56
CA TYR A 96 1.76 -17.48 -5.80
C TYR A 96 2.97 -18.34 -6.20
N MET A 97 3.46 -19.16 -5.29
CA MET A 97 4.50 -20.17 -5.52
C MET A 97 3.93 -21.53 -5.95
N GLU A 98 2.61 -21.70 -5.89
CA GLU A 98 1.93 -22.89 -6.40
C GLU A 98 2.22 -23.06 -7.89
N MET A 99 2.64 -24.27 -8.27
CA MET A 99 2.81 -24.64 -9.67
C MET A 99 1.45 -24.79 -10.32
N ILE A 100 1.29 -24.22 -11.51
CA ILE A 100 0.09 -24.41 -12.33
C ILE A 100 0.40 -25.36 -13.48
N ASP A 101 -0.55 -26.24 -13.78
CA ASP A 101 -0.51 -27.05 -14.98
C ASP A 101 -1.04 -26.24 -16.16
N VAL A 102 -0.09 -25.68 -16.92
CA VAL A 102 -0.37 -24.84 -18.10
C VAL A 102 -1.02 -25.65 -19.22
N VAL A 103 -0.85 -26.98 -19.25
CA VAL A 103 -1.45 -27.85 -20.28
C VAL A 103 -2.94 -28.03 -20.03
N SER A 104 -3.31 -28.26 -18.76
CA SER A 104 -4.70 -28.52 -18.36
C SER A 104 -5.53 -27.25 -18.21
N SER A 105 -4.90 -26.12 -17.88
CA SER A 105 -5.56 -24.83 -17.71
C SER A 105 -4.63 -23.70 -18.19
N PRO A 106 -4.49 -23.51 -19.51
CA PRO A 106 -3.62 -22.47 -20.03
C PRO A 106 -4.12 -21.09 -19.54
N PRO A 107 -3.28 -20.32 -18.85
CA PRO A 107 -3.60 -18.94 -18.52
C PRO A 107 -3.71 -18.16 -19.83
N SER A 108 -4.73 -17.30 -19.91
CA SER A 108 -4.97 -16.47 -21.10
C SER A 108 -3.98 -15.31 -21.24
N ASP A 109 -3.14 -15.08 -20.22
CA ASP A 109 -2.18 -13.99 -20.16
C ASP A 109 -0.74 -14.46 -20.35
N ALA A 110 0.13 -13.50 -20.65
CA ALA A 110 1.55 -13.73 -20.87
C ALA A 110 2.25 -14.23 -19.59
N ASN A 111 3.06 -15.29 -19.74
CA ASN A 111 4.09 -15.63 -18.77
C ASN A 111 5.28 -14.68 -18.98
N PHE A 112 5.68 -13.95 -17.95
CA PHE A 112 6.76 -12.97 -18.02
C PHE A 112 8.16 -13.53 -17.70
N VAL A 113 8.27 -14.80 -17.29
CA VAL A 113 9.51 -15.41 -16.81
C VAL A 113 10.01 -16.52 -17.73
N THR A 114 9.15 -17.41 -18.20
CA THR A 114 9.53 -18.54 -19.08
C THR A 114 8.55 -18.72 -20.22
N GLU A 115 9.05 -18.73 -21.46
CA GLU A 115 8.25 -19.07 -22.66
C GLU A 115 7.97 -20.58 -22.74
N GLU A 116 8.83 -21.40 -22.17
CA GLU A 116 8.69 -22.85 -22.14
C GLU A 116 7.66 -23.21 -21.08
N ASN A 117 6.47 -23.69 -21.50
CA ASN A 117 5.34 -24.11 -20.66
C ASN A 117 5.62 -25.29 -19.69
N ILE A 118 6.86 -25.42 -19.22
CA ILE A 118 7.34 -26.45 -18.31
C ILE A 118 7.08 -25.93 -16.89
N ARG A 119 5.87 -26.20 -16.36
CA ARG A 119 5.44 -25.91 -14.98
C ARG A 119 5.68 -24.45 -14.54
N ALA A 120 4.85 -23.55 -15.04
CA ALA A 120 4.82 -22.16 -14.57
C ALA A 120 4.31 -22.07 -13.12
N ARG A 121 4.75 -21.05 -12.38
CA ARG A 121 4.16 -20.64 -11.11
C ARG A 121 3.21 -19.46 -11.30
N ARG A 122 2.22 -19.33 -10.41
CA ARG A 122 1.21 -18.25 -10.52
C ARG A 122 1.80 -16.84 -10.57
N HIS A 123 2.89 -16.56 -9.84
CA HIS A 123 3.50 -15.22 -9.85
C HIS A 123 4.07 -14.81 -11.21
N GLU A 124 4.41 -15.75 -12.08
CA GLU A 124 5.03 -15.47 -13.38
C GLU A 124 4.09 -14.72 -14.34
N PHE A 125 2.78 -14.71 -14.03
CA PHE A 125 1.76 -13.98 -14.78
C PHE A 125 1.47 -12.60 -14.23
N LEU A 126 1.99 -12.26 -13.05
CA LEU A 126 1.80 -10.96 -12.40
C LEU A 126 2.72 -9.87 -12.92
N GLY A 127 3.73 -10.25 -13.69
CA GLY A 127 4.77 -9.36 -14.19
C GLY A 127 6.15 -10.02 -14.11
N PRO A 128 7.18 -9.38 -14.70
CA PRO A 128 8.55 -9.87 -14.69
C PRO A 128 9.27 -9.77 -13.34
N ASP A 129 8.91 -8.82 -12.46
CA ASP A 129 9.43 -8.76 -11.07
C ASP A 129 8.35 -8.23 -10.11
N PRO A 130 7.31 -9.05 -9.84
CA PRO A 130 6.18 -8.65 -9.01
C PRO A 130 6.60 -8.63 -7.53
N ARG A 131 6.30 -7.51 -6.87
CA ARG A 131 6.58 -7.28 -5.45
C ARG A 131 5.32 -6.81 -4.73
N VAL A 132 5.12 -7.32 -3.52
CA VAL A 132 4.01 -6.89 -2.66
C VAL A 132 4.47 -5.68 -1.85
N VAL A 133 3.79 -4.57 -2.03
CA VAL A 133 4.01 -3.31 -1.28
C VAL A 133 3.23 -3.33 0.03
N GLY A 134 2.04 -3.92 0.02
CA GLY A 134 1.17 -4.01 1.17
C GLY A 134 -0.25 -4.41 0.77
N TYR A 135 -1.20 -4.06 1.64
CA TYR A 135 -2.59 -4.47 1.53
C TYR A 135 -3.51 -3.25 1.64
N SER A 136 -4.69 -3.33 1.03
CA SER A 136 -5.78 -2.35 1.18
C SER A 136 -7.03 -3.08 1.63
N TYR A 137 -7.79 -2.47 2.53
CA TYR A 137 -9.16 -2.90 2.81
C TYR A 137 -10.10 -2.10 1.93
N ASP A 138 -11.08 -2.76 1.32
CA ASP A 138 -12.18 -2.08 0.67
C ASP A 138 -13.30 -1.69 1.66
N ASN A 139 -14.38 -1.13 1.16
CA ASN A 139 -15.54 -0.74 1.97
C ASN A 139 -16.32 -1.93 2.57
N PHE A 140 -16.03 -3.16 2.13
CA PHE A 140 -16.63 -4.40 2.60
C PHE A 140 -15.71 -5.18 3.55
N GLY A 141 -14.50 -4.67 3.84
CA GLY A 141 -13.50 -5.34 4.67
C GLY A 141 -12.75 -6.45 3.93
N GLU A 142 -12.83 -6.50 2.60
CA GLU A 142 -12.07 -7.42 1.76
C GLU A 142 -10.69 -6.84 1.45
N ILE A 143 -9.69 -7.71 1.35
CA ILE A 143 -8.29 -7.33 1.19
C ILE A 143 -7.86 -7.41 -0.26
N HIS A 144 -7.31 -6.31 -0.75
CA HIS A 144 -6.66 -6.18 -2.05
C HIS A 144 -5.15 -6.04 -1.88
N ILE A 145 -4.38 -6.66 -2.78
CA ILE A 145 -2.92 -6.63 -2.75
C ILE A 145 -2.41 -5.44 -3.56
N LYS A 146 -1.55 -4.62 -2.95
CA LYS A 146 -0.83 -3.53 -3.63
C LYS A 146 0.46 -4.07 -4.22
N TRP A 147 0.56 -3.98 -5.53
CA TRP A 147 1.68 -4.50 -6.30
C TRP A 147 2.62 -3.40 -6.77
N TRP A 148 3.90 -3.74 -6.82
CA TRP A 148 4.94 -2.99 -7.51
C TRP A 148 5.71 -3.96 -8.39
N ASP A 149 5.73 -3.73 -9.70
CA ASP A 149 6.63 -4.45 -10.59
C ASP A 149 7.89 -3.62 -10.82
N LYS A 150 9.04 -4.11 -10.33
CA LYS A 150 10.30 -3.36 -10.42
C LYS A 150 10.84 -3.30 -11.84
N PHE A 151 10.57 -4.29 -12.69
CA PHE A 151 11.10 -4.27 -14.06
C PHE A 151 10.26 -3.35 -14.96
N LEU A 152 8.93 -3.43 -14.86
CA LEU A 152 8.01 -2.54 -15.60
C LEU A 152 7.95 -1.13 -15.01
N GLN A 153 8.43 -0.95 -13.78
CA GLN A 153 8.31 0.30 -13.01
C GLN A 153 6.84 0.74 -12.83
N GLU A 154 5.93 -0.21 -12.67
CA GLU A 154 4.50 0.05 -12.54
C GLU A 154 3.95 -0.45 -11.20
N GLN A 155 3.19 0.41 -10.52
CA GLN A 155 2.42 0.08 -9.33
C GLN A 155 0.96 -0.12 -9.71
N TRP A 156 0.33 -1.14 -9.13
CA TRP A 156 -1.04 -1.52 -9.50
C TRP A 156 -1.76 -2.22 -8.34
N MET A 157 -3.08 -2.16 -8.39
CA MET A 157 -4.01 -2.85 -7.51
C MET A 157 -5.23 -3.19 -8.38
N ASP A 158 -5.69 -4.42 -8.30
CA ASP A 158 -6.78 -4.93 -9.14
C ASP A 158 -6.52 -4.69 -10.64
N ARG A 159 -7.39 -3.95 -11.33
CA ARG A 159 -7.26 -3.65 -12.76
C ARG A 159 -6.57 -2.32 -13.06
N GLU A 160 -6.26 -1.54 -12.04
CA GLU A 160 -5.91 -0.14 -12.18
C GLU A 160 -4.46 0.16 -11.77
N LYS A 161 -3.97 1.30 -12.25
CA LYS A 161 -2.74 1.89 -11.72
C LYS A 161 -3.07 2.42 -10.34
N TRP A 162 -2.44 1.86 -9.33
CA TRP A 162 -2.60 2.33 -7.96
C TRP A 162 -1.88 3.67 -7.82
N THR A 163 -2.58 4.68 -7.33
CA THR A 163 -2.00 5.98 -6.95
C THR A 163 -2.38 6.31 -5.51
N PHE A 164 -1.66 7.27 -4.93
CA PHE A 164 -1.95 7.74 -3.58
C PHE A 164 -1.76 9.25 -3.54
N GLU A 165 -2.54 9.89 -2.70
CA GLU A 165 -2.43 11.32 -2.42
C GLU A 165 -1.72 11.55 -1.11
N LEU A 166 -1.12 12.74 -0.99
CA LEU A 166 -0.56 13.19 0.26
C LEU A 166 -1.52 14.18 0.92
N MET A 167 -1.88 13.86 2.14
CA MET A 167 -2.63 14.74 3.03
C MET A 167 -1.70 15.26 4.12
N LEU A 168 -1.92 16.50 4.55
CA LEU A 168 -1.21 17.04 5.69
C LEU A 168 -1.97 16.63 6.96
N SER A 169 -1.28 15.91 7.84
CA SER A 169 -1.76 15.57 9.18
C SER A 169 -1.95 16.82 10.04
N GLU A 170 -2.69 16.69 11.14
CA GLU A 170 -2.79 17.71 12.20
C GLU A 170 -1.41 18.11 12.74
N ASP A 171 -0.45 17.18 12.72
CA ASP A 171 0.96 17.39 13.12
C ASP A 171 1.82 18.04 12.02
N GLU A 172 1.21 18.58 10.97
CA GLU A 172 1.90 19.17 9.79
C GLU A 172 2.82 18.19 9.05
N GLN A 173 2.61 16.88 9.19
CA GLN A 173 3.34 15.83 8.47
C GLN A 173 2.57 15.37 7.24
N TRP A 174 3.27 15.17 6.12
CA TRP A 174 2.67 14.57 4.93
C TRP A 174 2.46 13.07 5.12
N VAL A 175 1.21 12.62 5.04
CA VAL A 175 0.81 11.23 5.16
C VAL A 175 0.16 10.77 3.86
N ALA A 176 0.47 9.55 3.43
CA ALA A 176 -0.15 8.98 2.24
C ALA A 176 -1.55 8.44 2.56
N ALA A 177 -2.53 8.88 1.77
CA ALA A 177 -3.83 8.25 1.67
C ALA A 177 -3.93 7.56 0.32
N ASP A 178 -4.22 6.27 0.34
CA ASP A 178 -4.41 5.52 -0.88
C ASP A 178 -5.77 5.90 -1.50
N LEU A 179 -5.79 6.11 -2.81
CA LEU A 179 -7.02 6.36 -3.55
C LEU A 179 -7.66 5.01 -3.90
N HIS A 180 -8.95 4.86 -3.61
CA HIS A 180 -9.76 3.70 -3.95
C HIS A 180 -10.42 3.89 -5.32
#